data_AF-A0A846QWH9-F1
#
_entry.id   AF-A0A846QWH9-F1
#
_cell.length_a   1.000
_cell.length_b   1.000
_cell.length_c   1.000
_cell.angle_alpha   90.00
_cell.angle_beta   90.00
_cell.angle_gamma   90.00
#
_symmetry.space_group_name_H-M   'P 1'
#
loop_
_entity.id
_entity.type
_entity.pdbx_description
1 polymer ?
#
loop_
_entity_poly.entity_id
_entity_poly.type
_entity_poly.pdbx_seq_one_letter_code
_entity_poly.pdbx_strand_id
1 'polypeptide(L)'
;MKKSLFMALICALIIACANDTENTMTVTGTVKGLKKGVLYLQKVPDSTVVTIDSLQIEGDGNFTFKTELESPEIFYLYLSKEDNNDINDRITFFGEPGVITINTAWNTFDTNAKITGSQSHEKLEEYRKVMSRYTKKNLEILQIAYDPKIPKDSLVMDSIKKVSDRNILGGYLYSINFAINNKDSYIAPYIAVKEVPDANKKYLDSIHNVLTPEVANSKYGKELTAYLERIK
;
A
#
# COMPACT_ATOMS: atom_id res chain seq x y z
N MET A 1 21.80 -52.70 -9.74
CA MET A 1 21.61 -51.95 -8.46
C MET A 1 21.94 -50.46 -8.55
N LYS A 2 22.82 -49.99 -9.45
CA LYS A 2 23.10 -48.54 -9.62
C LYS A 2 22.06 -47.75 -10.46
N LYS A 3 21.34 -48.43 -11.37
CA LYS A 3 20.29 -47.80 -12.21
C LYS A 3 18.96 -47.57 -11.49
N SER A 4 18.67 -48.33 -10.43
CA SER A 4 17.46 -48.18 -9.61
C SER A 4 17.54 -47.01 -8.62
N LEU A 5 18.75 -46.61 -8.21
CA LEU A 5 18.94 -45.42 -7.35
C LEU A 5 18.75 -44.11 -8.14
N PHE A 6 19.14 -44.09 -9.42
CA PHE A 6 19.00 -42.92 -10.29
C PHE A 6 17.53 -42.62 -10.64
N MET A 7 16.69 -43.65 -10.74
CA MET A 7 15.25 -43.50 -11.02
C MET A 7 14.47 -42.94 -9.81
N ALA A 8 14.88 -43.30 -8.60
CA ALA A 8 14.28 -42.77 -7.37
C ALA A 8 14.63 -41.28 -7.15
N LEU A 9 15.83 -40.86 -7.56
CA LEU A 9 16.27 -39.46 -7.48
C LEU A 9 15.49 -38.56 -8.47
N ILE A 10 15.11 -39.09 -9.63
CA ILE A 10 14.28 -38.37 -10.62
C ILE A 10 12.83 -38.25 -10.15
N CYS A 11 12.26 -39.28 -9.51
CA CYS A 11 10.92 -39.19 -8.91
C CYS A 11 10.86 -38.25 -7.69
N ALA A 12 11.95 -38.09 -6.94
CA ALA A 12 12.02 -37.12 -5.83
C ALA A 12 12.05 -35.66 -6.32
N LEU A 13 12.55 -35.40 -7.54
CA LEU A 13 12.57 -34.06 -8.14
C LEU A 13 11.18 -33.58 -8.59
N ILE A 14 10.19 -34.47 -8.74
CA ILE A 14 8.83 -34.12 -9.20
C ILE A 14 7.91 -33.70 -8.03
N ILE A 15 8.32 -33.91 -6.77
CA ILE A 15 7.57 -33.48 -5.58
C ILE A 15 7.97 -32.04 -5.18
N ALA A 16 8.98 -31.45 -5.82
CA ALA A 16 9.41 -30.07 -5.57
C ALA A 16 8.66 -29.03 -6.42
N CYS A 17 7.52 -29.37 -7.02
CA CYS A 17 6.56 -28.37 -7.46
C CYS A 17 5.85 -27.82 -6.22
N ALA A 18 6.32 -26.67 -5.74
CA ALA A 18 5.67 -25.93 -4.66
C ALA A 18 4.20 -25.70 -5.06
N ASN A 19 3.29 -26.41 -4.41
CA ASN A 19 1.87 -26.11 -4.50
C ASN A 19 1.63 -24.80 -3.76
N ASP A 20 0.94 -23.88 -4.40
CA ASP A 20 0.51 -22.63 -3.77
C ASP A 20 -0.25 -22.95 -2.48
N THR A 21 0.12 -22.31 -1.37
CA THR A 21 -0.59 -22.41 -0.09
C THR A 21 -1.77 -21.43 -0.06
N GLU A 22 -2.67 -21.57 0.91
CA GLU A 22 -3.78 -20.61 1.12
C GLU A 22 -3.29 -19.18 1.42
N ASN A 23 -2.02 -19.03 1.83
CA ASN A 23 -1.36 -17.76 2.13
C ASN A 23 -0.53 -17.22 0.96
N THR A 24 -0.63 -17.82 -0.23
CA THR A 24 0.13 -17.39 -1.39
C THR A 24 -0.56 -16.23 -2.10
N MET A 25 0.15 -15.11 -2.25
CA MET A 25 -0.20 -14.02 -3.16
C MET A 25 0.50 -14.23 -4.50
N THR A 26 -0.27 -14.18 -5.57
CA THR A 26 0.23 -14.10 -6.96
C THR A 26 -0.07 -12.71 -7.50
N VAL A 27 0.98 -11.97 -7.86
CA VAL A 27 0.86 -10.63 -8.47
C VAL A 27 1.22 -10.75 -9.95
N THR A 28 0.27 -10.49 -10.83
CA THR A 28 0.44 -10.66 -12.27
C THR A 28 -0.07 -9.43 -13.04
N GLY A 29 0.31 -9.31 -14.30
CA GLY A 29 -0.25 -8.30 -15.19
C GLY A 29 0.71 -7.90 -16.30
N THR A 30 0.46 -6.73 -16.88
CA THR A 30 1.19 -6.24 -18.04
C THR A 30 1.60 -4.79 -17.89
N VAL A 31 2.87 -4.49 -18.22
CA VAL A 31 3.38 -3.13 -18.41
C VAL A 31 3.39 -2.82 -19.90
N LYS A 32 2.33 -2.20 -20.40
CA LYS A 32 2.18 -1.92 -21.83
C LYS A 32 3.31 -1.04 -22.33
N GLY A 33 3.99 -1.50 -23.39
CA GLY A 33 5.06 -0.76 -24.05
C GLY A 33 6.46 -0.95 -23.44
N LEU A 34 6.58 -1.72 -22.34
CA LEU A 34 7.87 -2.06 -21.75
C LEU A 34 8.56 -3.15 -22.58
N LYS A 35 9.66 -2.80 -23.25
CA LYS A 35 10.46 -3.76 -24.04
C LYS A 35 11.61 -4.39 -23.25
N LYS A 36 12.24 -3.60 -22.38
CA LYS A 36 13.37 -3.99 -21.54
C LYS A 36 13.29 -3.25 -20.21
N GLY A 37 13.46 -3.94 -19.10
CA GLY A 37 13.53 -3.36 -17.75
C GLY A 37 13.54 -4.46 -16.69
N VAL A 38 13.66 -4.07 -15.42
CA VAL A 38 13.58 -5.02 -14.30
C VAL A 38 12.46 -4.58 -13.38
N LEU A 39 11.48 -5.45 -13.16
CA LEU A 39 10.47 -5.25 -12.13
C LEU A 39 10.95 -5.84 -10.81
N TYR A 40 10.63 -5.16 -9.72
CA TYR A 40 10.90 -5.60 -8.36
C TYR A 40 9.60 -5.62 -7.59
N LEU A 41 9.29 -6.76 -6.97
CA LEU A 41 8.29 -6.82 -5.91
C LEU A 41 8.99 -6.49 -4.60
N GLN A 42 8.54 -5.44 -3.92
CA GLN A 42 9.17 -4.94 -2.71
C GLN A 42 8.15 -4.75 -1.58
N LYS A 43 8.62 -4.73 -0.35
CA LYS A 43 7.82 -4.35 0.82
C LYS A 43 8.66 -3.61 1.84
N VAL A 44 8.00 -3.04 2.84
CA VAL A 44 8.67 -2.43 4.01
C VAL A 44 8.29 -3.26 5.24
N PRO A 45 9.13 -4.21 5.67
CA PRO A 45 8.88 -4.97 6.89
C PRO A 45 8.89 -4.04 8.10
N ASP A 46 9.92 -3.18 8.20
CA ASP A 46 10.14 -2.25 9.31
C ASP A 46 10.26 -0.81 8.79
N SER A 47 11.49 -0.36 8.49
CA SER A 47 11.82 1.02 8.11
C SER A 47 12.47 1.13 6.74
N THR A 48 12.94 0.02 6.18
CA THR A 48 13.66 0.00 4.89
C THR A 48 12.89 -0.82 3.87
N VAL A 49 13.02 -0.42 2.60
CA VAL A 49 12.45 -1.16 1.48
C VAL A 49 13.31 -2.41 1.25
N VAL A 50 12.66 -3.56 1.18
CA VAL A 50 13.29 -4.85 0.88
C VAL A 50 12.67 -5.42 -0.39
N THR A 51 13.53 -5.84 -1.31
CA THR A 51 13.13 -6.59 -2.50
C THR A 51 12.83 -8.03 -2.12
N ILE A 52 11.62 -8.47 -2.42
CA ILE A 52 11.13 -9.84 -2.23
C ILE A 52 11.51 -10.70 -3.43
N ASP A 53 11.27 -10.18 -4.63
CA ASP A 53 11.58 -10.85 -5.88
C ASP A 53 11.84 -9.82 -6.99
N SER A 54 12.46 -10.26 -8.07
CA SER A 54 12.74 -9.44 -9.24
C SER A 54 12.57 -10.24 -10.52
N LEU A 55 12.08 -9.58 -11.57
CA LEU A 55 11.89 -10.17 -12.88
C LEU A 55 12.47 -9.25 -13.95
N GLN A 56 13.42 -9.78 -14.72
CA GLN A 56 13.88 -9.12 -15.94
C GLN A 56 12.83 -9.31 -17.03
N ILE A 57 12.35 -8.19 -17.58
CA ILE A 57 11.40 -8.17 -18.69
C ILE A 57 12.16 -7.96 -19.99
N GLU A 58 11.98 -8.89 -20.91
CA GLU A 58 12.45 -8.82 -22.29
C GLU A 58 11.32 -9.28 -23.22
N GLY A 59 10.57 -8.33 -23.78
CA GLY A 59 9.50 -8.67 -24.72
C GLY A 59 8.20 -7.88 -24.50
N ASP A 60 7.14 -8.59 -24.15
CA ASP A 60 5.74 -8.12 -24.22
C ASP A 60 5.26 -7.36 -22.97
N GLY A 61 6.08 -7.28 -21.92
CA GLY A 61 5.78 -6.56 -20.68
C GLY A 61 4.93 -7.34 -19.68
N ASN A 62 4.68 -8.63 -19.91
CA ASN A 62 3.97 -9.48 -18.96
C ASN A 62 4.86 -9.87 -17.77
N PHE A 63 4.27 -9.96 -16.58
CA PHE A 63 4.97 -10.39 -15.38
C PHE A 63 4.09 -11.21 -14.44
N THR A 64 4.74 -12.03 -13.63
CA THR A 64 4.12 -12.75 -12.50
C THR A 64 5.14 -12.88 -11.38
N PHE A 65 4.73 -12.49 -10.17
CA PHE A 65 5.44 -12.72 -8.92
C PHE A 65 4.59 -13.60 -8.01
N LYS A 66 5.25 -14.40 -7.17
CA LYS A 66 4.60 -15.21 -6.14
C LYS A 66 5.32 -15.03 -4.81
N THR A 67 4.56 -14.78 -3.75
CA THR A 67 5.10 -14.72 -2.39
C THR A 67 4.05 -15.12 -1.39
N GLU A 68 4.46 -15.76 -0.30
CA GLU A 68 3.59 -15.95 0.86
C GLU A 68 3.56 -14.68 1.73
N LEU A 69 2.44 -14.48 2.42
CA LEU A 69 2.28 -13.45 3.43
C LEU A 69 1.30 -13.91 4.51
N GLU A 70 1.57 -13.57 5.77
CA GLU A 70 0.74 -13.98 6.91
C GLU A 70 -0.58 -13.23 7.00
N SER A 71 -0.59 -11.97 6.55
CA SER A 71 -1.78 -11.12 6.52
C SER A 71 -1.61 -10.06 5.45
N PRO A 72 -2.70 -9.49 4.91
CA PRO A 72 -2.62 -8.41 3.96
C PRO A 72 -1.74 -7.23 4.44
N GLU A 73 -0.87 -6.75 3.55
CA GLU A 73 0.06 -5.66 3.84
C GLU A 73 0.40 -4.82 2.58
N ILE A 74 1.02 -3.65 2.75
CA ILE A 74 1.46 -2.83 1.62
C ILE A 74 2.70 -3.43 0.94
N PHE A 75 2.58 -3.62 -0.37
CA PHE A 75 3.65 -3.94 -1.29
C PHE A 75 3.87 -2.81 -2.29
N TYR A 76 5.04 -2.85 -2.91
CA TYR A 76 5.44 -1.95 -3.98
C TYR A 76 5.86 -2.76 -5.19
N LEU A 77 5.36 -2.39 -6.36
CA LEU A 77 5.89 -2.84 -7.63
C LEU A 77 6.75 -1.70 -8.18
N TYR A 78 8.06 -1.93 -8.27
CA TYR A 78 9.03 -0.94 -8.72
C TYR A 78 9.60 -1.34 -10.08
N LEU A 79 9.65 -0.40 -11.03
CA LEU A 79 10.22 -0.60 -12.36
C LEU A 79 11.56 0.12 -12.47
N SER A 80 12.66 -0.64 -12.56
CA SER A 80 13.95 -0.08 -12.96
C SER A 80 14.06 -0.08 -14.48
N LYS A 81 14.25 1.11 -15.05
CA LYS A 81 14.41 1.34 -16.49
C LYS A 81 15.55 2.32 -16.73
N GLU A 82 16.21 2.17 -17.87
CA GLU A 82 17.30 3.05 -18.30
C GLU A 82 16.73 4.31 -18.99
N ASP A 83 15.95 5.13 -18.27
CA ASP A 83 15.32 6.35 -18.84
C ASP A 83 15.81 7.67 -18.21
N ASN A 84 16.84 7.62 -17.36
CA ASN A 84 17.40 8.77 -16.63
C ASN A 84 16.36 9.54 -15.80
N ASN A 85 15.26 8.90 -15.38
CA ASN A 85 14.25 9.51 -14.52
C ASN A 85 13.83 8.56 -13.38
N ASP A 86 14.28 8.83 -12.15
CA ASP A 86 13.95 8.02 -10.97
C ASP A 86 12.55 8.33 -10.37
N ILE A 87 11.78 9.23 -11.01
CA ILE A 87 10.47 9.68 -10.53
C ILE A 87 9.37 8.87 -11.24
N ASN A 88 8.35 8.43 -10.49
CA ASN A 88 7.12 7.77 -10.95
C ASN A 88 7.24 6.27 -11.31
N ASP A 89 8.23 5.58 -10.73
CA ASP A 89 8.53 4.18 -11.06
C ASP A 89 7.99 3.17 -10.05
N ARG A 90 7.06 3.59 -9.18
CA ARG A 90 6.56 2.75 -8.08
C ARG A 90 5.04 2.77 -7.97
N ILE A 91 4.45 1.59 -8.07
CA ILE A 91 3.03 1.35 -7.77
C ILE A 91 2.93 0.83 -6.35
N THR A 92 2.07 1.44 -5.53
CA THR A 92 1.78 0.97 -4.17
C THR A 92 0.45 0.23 -4.17
N PHE A 93 0.42 -0.98 -3.64
CA PHE A 93 -0.80 -1.78 -3.55
C PHE A 93 -0.89 -2.53 -2.22
N PHE A 94 -2.11 -2.91 -1.85
CA PHE A 94 -2.33 -3.79 -0.72
C PHE A 94 -2.26 -5.23 -1.26
N GLY A 95 -1.25 -5.98 -0.84
CA GLY A 95 -1.12 -7.39 -1.15
C GLY A 95 -1.96 -8.24 -0.20
N GLU A 96 -2.59 -9.30 -0.71
CA GLU A 96 -3.35 -10.28 0.06
C GLU A 96 -3.27 -11.65 -0.64
N PRO A 97 -3.49 -12.76 0.09
CA PRO A 97 -3.52 -14.09 -0.53
C PRO A 97 -4.55 -14.16 -1.67
N GLY A 98 -4.19 -14.84 -2.76
CA GLY A 98 -4.98 -14.87 -3.99
C GLY A 98 -4.27 -14.21 -5.18
N VAL A 99 -5.03 -13.91 -6.24
CA VAL A 99 -4.51 -13.36 -7.49
C VAL A 99 -4.81 -11.88 -7.59
N ILE A 100 -3.75 -11.06 -7.59
CA ILE A 100 -3.81 -9.62 -7.80
C ILE A 100 -3.32 -9.32 -9.20
N THR A 101 -4.12 -8.59 -9.97
CA THR A 101 -3.77 -8.15 -11.33
C THR A 101 -3.43 -6.66 -11.34
N ILE A 102 -2.24 -6.30 -11.84
CA ILE A 102 -1.77 -4.92 -11.98
C ILE A 102 -1.44 -4.66 -13.45
N ASN A 103 -2.26 -3.83 -14.10
CA ASN A 103 -2.05 -3.41 -15.49
C ASN A 103 -1.67 -1.94 -15.54
N THR A 104 -0.59 -1.62 -16.25
CA THR A 104 -0.11 -0.23 -16.36
C THR A 104 0.56 0.00 -17.72
N ALA A 105 1.08 1.21 -17.95
CA ALA A 105 1.84 1.56 -19.13
C ALA A 105 3.21 2.11 -18.74
N TRP A 106 4.23 1.82 -19.54
CA TRP A 106 5.62 2.19 -19.27
C TRP A 106 5.82 3.69 -18.99
N ASN A 107 5.08 4.57 -19.69
CA ASN A 107 5.19 6.02 -19.58
C ASN A 107 4.33 6.65 -18.46
N THR A 108 3.42 5.88 -17.86
CA THR A 108 2.53 6.34 -16.77
C THR A 108 2.44 5.26 -15.70
N PHE A 109 3.59 4.71 -15.33
CA PHE A 109 3.70 3.44 -14.61
C PHE A 109 2.94 3.47 -13.28
N ASP A 110 3.14 4.52 -12.48
CA ASP A 110 2.50 4.73 -11.18
C ASP A 110 1.08 5.33 -11.26
N THR A 111 0.85 6.25 -12.21
CA THR A 111 -0.31 7.15 -12.23
C THR A 111 -1.55 6.57 -12.89
N ASN A 112 -1.40 5.60 -13.78
CA ASN A 112 -2.50 4.93 -14.48
C ASN A 112 -2.57 3.42 -14.22
N ALA A 113 -1.93 2.95 -13.14
CA ALA A 113 -2.02 1.55 -12.76
C ALA A 113 -3.47 1.17 -12.40
N LYS A 114 -3.97 0.10 -13.01
CA LYS A 114 -5.24 -0.53 -12.66
C LYS A 114 -4.95 -1.80 -11.87
N ILE A 115 -5.44 -1.83 -10.64
CA ILE A 115 -5.21 -2.93 -9.70
C ILE A 115 -6.55 -3.58 -9.37
N THR A 116 -6.62 -4.91 -9.43
CA THR A 116 -7.82 -5.69 -9.12
C THR A 116 -7.45 -6.98 -8.39
N GLY A 117 -8.40 -7.57 -7.67
CA GLY A 117 -8.18 -8.85 -6.97
C GLY A 117 -7.65 -8.70 -5.54
N SER A 118 -7.65 -7.47 -4.99
CA SER A 118 -7.44 -7.24 -3.56
C SER A 118 -8.56 -6.38 -2.98
N GLN A 119 -9.34 -6.94 -2.05
CA GLN A 119 -10.39 -6.23 -1.31
C GLN A 119 -9.80 -5.13 -0.42
N SER A 120 -8.65 -5.41 0.21
CA SER A 120 -7.94 -4.42 1.03
C SER A 120 -7.47 -3.23 0.18
N HIS A 121 -7.02 -3.49 -1.05
CA HIS A 121 -6.64 -2.43 -1.98
C HIS A 121 -7.85 -1.63 -2.50
N GLU A 122 -8.98 -2.27 -2.80
CA GLU A 122 -10.20 -1.56 -3.17
C GLU A 122 -10.64 -0.58 -2.07
N LYS A 123 -10.53 -1.00 -0.80
CA LYS A 123 -10.79 -0.12 0.35
C LYS A 123 -9.78 0.99 0.51
N LEU A 124 -8.50 0.73 0.24
CA LEU A 124 -7.46 1.76 0.21
C LEU A 124 -7.78 2.84 -0.85
N GLU A 125 -8.21 2.44 -2.03
CA GLU A 125 -8.59 3.36 -3.11
C GLU A 125 -9.85 4.17 -2.78
N GLU A 126 -10.85 3.54 -2.14
CA GLU A 126 -12.04 4.24 -1.62
C GLU A 126 -11.63 5.37 -0.64
N TYR A 127 -10.76 5.04 0.31
CA TYR A 127 -10.22 5.97 1.29
C TYR A 127 -9.43 7.11 0.64
N ARG A 128 -8.45 6.76 -0.22
CA ARG A 128 -7.59 7.73 -0.92
C ARG A 128 -8.38 8.68 -1.80
N LYS A 129 -9.43 8.20 -2.47
CA LYS A 129 -10.32 9.03 -3.28
C LYS A 129 -10.94 10.15 -2.46
N VAL A 130 -11.34 9.89 -1.21
CA VAL A 130 -11.86 10.94 -0.33
C VAL A 130 -10.74 11.84 0.18
N MET A 131 -9.60 11.27 0.60
CA MET A 131 -8.45 12.03 1.10
C MET A 131 -7.83 12.96 0.06
N SER A 132 -7.95 12.63 -1.23
CA SER A 132 -7.54 13.51 -2.33
C SER A 132 -8.25 14.87 -2.30
N ARG A 133 -9.50 14.93 -1.81
CA ARG A 133 -10.25 16.19 -1.70
C ARG A 133 -9.69 17.09 -0.61
N TYR A 134 -9.32 16.51 0.53
CA TYR A 134 -8.65 17.24 1.62
C TYR A 134 -7.27 17.72 1.19
N THR A 135 -6.53 16.88 0.46
CA THR A 135 -5.23 17.23 -0.12
C THR A 135 -5.35 18.38 -1.10
N LYS A 136 -6.29 18.31 -2.04
CA LYS A 136 -6.57 19.39 -3.00
C LYS A 136 -6.90 20.70 -2.29
N LYS A 137 -7.81 20.65 -1.31
CA LYS A 137 -8.18 21.83 -0.52
C LYS A 137 -7.00 22.40 0.27
N ASN A 138 -6.10 21.55 0.77
CA ASN A 138 -4.88 22.00 1.42
C ASN A 138 -3.98 22.79 0.44
N LEU A 139 -3.84 22.32 -0.80
CA LEU A 139 -3.08 23.03 -1.84
C LEU A 139 -3.74 24.38 -2.18
N GLU A 140 -5.07 24.44 -2.26
CA GLU A 140 -5.81 25.70 -2.47
C GLU A 140 -5.59 26.69 -1.32
N ILE A 141 -5.61 26.22 -0.07
CA ILE A 141 -5.34 27.05 1.11
C ILE A 141 -3.90 27.58 1.09
N LEU A 142 -2.92 26.73 0.75
CA LEU A 142 -1.52 27.14 0.61
C LEU A 142 -1.36 28.18 -0.51
N GLN A 143 -2.02 27.99 -1.65
CA GLN A 143 -1.99 28.95 -2.75
C GLN A 143 -2.50 30.33 -2.30
N ILE A 144 -3.60 30.37 -1.55
CA ILE A 144 -4.15 31.62 -1.00
C ILE A 144 -3.18 32.25 0.01
N ALA A 145 -2.57 31.44 0.89
CA ALA A 145 -1.63 31.93 1.91
C ALA A 145 -0.38 32.60 1.31
N TYR A 146 0.04 32.16 0.11
CA TYR A 146 1.22 32.68 -0.59
C TYR A 146 0.89 33.65 -1.73
N ASP A 147 -0.38 33.95 -2.00
CA ASP A 147 -0.76 34.90 -3.06
C ASP A 147 -0.29 36.33 -2.68
N PRO A 148 0.57 36.97 -3.50
CA PRO A 148 1.08 38.31 -3.22
C PRO A 148 -0.01 39.40 -3.24
N LYS A 149 -1.20 39.11 -3.78
CA LYS A 149 -2.34 40.04 -3.81
C LYS A 149 -3.13 40.05 -2.50
N ILE A 150 -2.91 39.07 -1.62
CA ILE A 150 -3.62 38.94 -0.35
C ILE A 150 -2.83 39.66 0.76
N PRO A 151 -3.46 40.58 1.52
CA PRO A 151 -2.81 41.22 2.67
C PRO A 151 -2.37 40.18 3.70
N LYS A 152 -1.13 40.32 4.20
CA LYS A 152 -0.54 39.43 5.21
C LYS A 152 -0.72 39.93 6.64
N ASP A 153 -1.80 40.68 6.89
CA ASP A 153 -2.13 41.12 8.23
C ASP A 153 -2.65 39.97 9.11
N SER A 154 -2.64 40.19 10.43
CA SER A 154 -2.98 39.15 11.41
C SER A 154 -4.38 38.57 11.21
N LEU A 155 -5.37 39.39 10.85
CA LEU A 155 -6.76 38.94 10.74
C LEU A 155 -6.95 38.02 9.54
N VAL A 156 -6.33 38.35 8.41
CA VAL A 156 -6.38 37.50 7.21
C VAL A 156 -5.66 36.18 7.47
N MET A 157 -4.46 36.21 8.06
CA MET A 157 -3.70 34.99 8.36
C MET A 157 -4.42 34.09 9.37
N ASP A 158 -5.07 34.67 10.39
CA ASP A 158 -5.89 33.91 11.35
C ASP A 158 -7.08 33.22 10.67
N SER A 159 -7.70 33.88 9.68
CA SER A 159 -8.78 33.29 8.90
C SER A 159 -8.31 32.10 8.07
N ILE A 160 -7.20 32.25 7.35
CA ILE A 160 -6.59 31.17 6.56
C ILE A 160 -6.23 29.99 7.48
N LYS A 161 -5.61 30.27 8.63
CA LYS A 161 -5.28 29.24 9.62
C LYS A 161 -6.52 28.48 10.08
N LYS A 162 -7.62 29.16 10.43
CA LYS A 162 -8.88 28.50 10.83
C LYS A 162 -9.45 27.59 9.74
N VAL A 163 -9.33 27.97 8.47
CA VAL A 163 -9.76 27.13 7.35
C VAL A 163 -8.85 25.91 7.20
N SER A 164 -7.53 26.09 7.34
CA SER A 164 -6.54 25.01 7.37
C SER A 164 -6.81 24.01 8.49
N ASP A 165 -6.97 24.49 9.73
CA ASP A 165 -7.22 23.65 10.90
C ASP A 165 -8.50 22.82 10.73
N ARG A 166 -9.57 23.41 10.17
CA ARG A 166 -10.81 22.69 9.86
C ARG A 166 -10.63 21.64 8.77
N ASN A 167 -9.82 21.91 7.75
CA ASN A 167 -9.54 20.95 6.68
C ASN A 167 -8.77 19.74 7.21
N ILE A 168 -7.73 19.98 8.04
CA ILE A 168 -6.95 18.94 8.70
C ILE A 168 -7.85 18.11 9.63
N LEU A 169 -8.61 18.77 10.51
CA LEU A 169 -9.52 18.08 11.43
C LEU A 169 -10.55 17.22 10.69
N GLY A 170 -11.11 17.72 9.58
CA GLY A 170 -12.03 16.96 8.75
C GLY A 170 -11.42 15.68 8.18
N GLY A 171 -10.17 15.75 7.70
CA GLY A 171 -9.42 14.58 7.21
C GLY A 171 -9.17 13.54 8.31
N TYR A 172 -8.80 13.98 9.52
CA TYR A 172 -8.60 13.09 10.66
C TYR A 172 -9.88 12.40 11.08
N LEU A 173 -10.97 13.16 11.25
CA LEU A 173 -12.27 12.61 11.63
C LEU A 173 -12.79 11.61 10.58
N TYR A 174 -12.60 11.92 9.29
CA TYR A 174 -12.94 10.99 8.23
C TYR A 174 -12.13 9.70 8.32
N SER A 175 -10.81 9.80 8.52
CA SER A 175 -9.91 8.64 8.62
C SER A 175 -10.28 7.73 9.80
N ILE A 176 -10.53 8.31 10.98
CA ILE A 176 -10.97 7.57 12.17
C ILE A 176 -12.31 6.87 11.92
N ASN A 177 -13.30 7.60 11.38
CA ASN A 177 -14.60 7.02 11.09
C ASN A 177 -14.53 5.93 10.00
N PHE A 178 -13.69 6.10 8.98
CA PHE A 178 -13.49 5.11 7.95
C PHE A 178 -12.90 3.82 8.53
N ALA A 179 -11.88 3.93 9.39
CA ALA A 179 -11.30 2.77 10.07
C ALA A 179 -12.34 2.05 10.95
N ILE A 180 -13.12 2.78 11.76
CA ILE A 180 -14.16 2.19 12.62
C ILE A 180 -15.23 1.46 11.81
N ASN A 181 -15.66 2.04 10.68
CA ASN A 181 -16.70 1.46 9.84
C ASN A 181 -16.22 0.31 8.95
N ASN A 182 -14.92 0.10 8.80
CA ASN A 182 -14.31 -1.00 8.06
C ASN A 182 -13.48 -1.91 8.99
N LYS A 183 -13.98 -2.14 10.20
CA LYS A 183 -13.32 -2.88 11.30
C LYS A 183 -12.88 -4.32 10.97
N ASP A 184 -13.46 -4.91 9.94
CA ASP A 184 -13.18 -6.24 9.41
C ASP A 184 -12.23 -6.21 8.20
N SER A 185 -11.76 -5.03 7.80
CA SER A 185 -10.77 -4.86 6.75
C SER A 185 -9.40 -4.47 7.31
N TYR A 186 -8.34 -5.02 6.73
CA TYR A 186 -6.95 -4.74 7.07
C TYR A 186 -6.53 -3.28 6.86
N ILE A 187 -7.35 -2.49 6.14
CA ILE A 187 -7.17 -1.05 5.99
C ILE A 187 -7.38 -0.28 7.32
N ALA A 188 -8.24 -0.79 8.22
CA ALA A 188 -8.59 -0.08 9.45
C ALA A 188 -7.39 0.12 10.39
N PRO A 189 -6.63 -0.93 10.77
CA PRO A 189 -5.43 -0.73 11.56
C PRO A 189 -4.31 -0.04 10.78
N TYR A 190 -4.25 -0.21 9.44
CA TYR A 190 -3.29 0.51 8.60
C TYR A 190 -3.48 2.03 8.71
N ILE A 191 -4.72 2.52 8.58
CA ILE A 191 -5.04 3.95 8.71
C ILE A 191 -4.58 4.47 10.08
N ALA A 192 -4.87 3.72 11.15
CA ALA A 192 -4.52 4.12 12.51
C ALA A 192 -3.01 4.33 12.70
N VAL A 193 -2.17 3.45 12.14
CA VAL A 193 -0.71 3.47 12.36
C VAL A 193 0.07 4.20 11.29
N LYS A 194 -0.45 4.34 10.07
CA LYS A 194 0.26 4.96 8.93
C LYS A 194 -0.30 6.31 8.50
N GLU A 195 -1.61 6.52 8.61
CA GLU A 195 -2.26 7.74 8.09
C GLU A 195 -2.55 8.75 9.20
N VAL A 196 -2.87 8.29 10.41
CA VAL A 196 -3.16 9.15 11.58
C VAL A 196 -2.42 8.74 12.87
N PRO A 197 -1.09 8.49 12.83
CA PRO A 197 -0.35 8.00 13.99
C PRO A 197 -0.33 8.97 15.18
N ASP A 198 -0.52 10.26 14.93
CA ASP A 198 -0.56 11.35 15.90
C ASP A 198 -1.97 11.68 16.41
N ALA A 199 -2.99 10.92 15.98
CA ALA A 199 -4.32 11.05 16.54
C ALA A 199 -4.32 10.80 18.05
N ASN A 200 -5.22 11.47 18.77
CA ASN A 200 -5.36 11.27 20.21
C ASN A 200 -5.58 9.77 20.51
N LYS A 201 -4.83 9.26 21.49
CA LYS A 201 -4.87 7.86 21.91
C LYS A 201 -6.29 7.30 22.05
N LYS A 202 -7.23 8.07 22.60
CA LYS A 202 -8.64 7.65 22.75
C LYS A 202 -9.28 7.19 21.43
N TYR A 203 -8.96 7.85 20.32
CA TYR A 203 -9.48 7.49 19.00
C TYR A 203 -8.79 6.25 18.44
N LEU A 204 -7.48 6.12 18.65
CA LEU A 204 -6.72 4.92 18.28
C LEU A 204 -7.20 3.69 19.08
N ASP A 205 -7.46 3.84 20.38
CA ASP A 205 -8.11 2.83 21.23
C ASP A 205 -9.50 2.46 20.68
N SER A 206 -10.27 3.46 20.21
CA SER A 206 -11.61 3.21 19.65
C SER A 206 -11.54 2.39 18.36
N ILE A 207 -10.56 2.65 17.49
CA ILE A 207 -10.32 1.84 16.29
C ILE A 207 -9.92 0.43 16.69
N HIS A 208 -8.94 0.28 17.59
CA HIS A 208 -8.44 -1.01 18.06
C HIS A 208 -9.55 -1.91 18.63
N ASN A 209 -10.39 -1.35 19.50
CA ASN A 209 -11.44 -2.10 20.19
C ASN A 209 -12.55 -2.64 19.28
N VAL A 210 -12.75 -2.05 18.10
CA VAL A 210 -13.78 -2.53 17.16
C VAL A 210 -13.25 -3.56 16.18
N LEU A 211 -11.92 -3.73 16.06
CA LEU A 211 -11.32 -4.66 15.11
C LEU A 211 -11.80 -6.09 15.36
N THR A 212 -12.01 -6.84 14.28
CA THR A 212 -12.22 -8.28 14.41
C THR A 212 -10.96 -8.97 14.93
N PRO A 213 -11.05 -10.13 15.60
CA PRO A 213 -9.87 -10.85 16.08
C PRO A 213 -8.85 -11.16 14.97
N GLU A 214 -9.32 -11.47 13.77
CA GLU A 214 -8.46 -11.71 12.59
C GLU A 214 -7.65 -10.45 12.23
N VAL A 215 -8.31 -9.31 12.06
CA VAL A 215 -7.66 -8.04 11.70
C VAL A 215 -6.78 -7.52 12.83
N ALA A 216 -7.19 -7.69 14.09
CA ALA A 216 -6.37 -7.31 15.25
C ALA A 216 -5.06 -8.10 15.34
N ASN A 217 -5.05 -9.36 14.90
CA ASN A 217 -3.86 -10.21 14.88
C ASN A 217 -3.01 -10.09 13.61
N SER A 218 -3.43 -9.26 12.65
CA SER A 218 -2.68 -8.94 11.43
C SER A 218 -1.45 -8.08 11.71
N LYS A 219 -0.59 -7.88 10.69
CA LYS A 219 0.59 -7.00 10.77
C LYS A 219 0.28 -5.63 11.37
N TYR A 220 -0.67 -4.90 10.78
CA TYR A 220 -1.00 -3.55 11.24
C TYR A 220 -1.81 -3.55 12.55
N GLY A 221 -2.59 -4.60 12.81
CA GLY A 221 -3.31 -4.74 14.08
C GLY A 221 -2.37 -4.92 15.28
N LYS A 222 -1.32 -5.75 15.09
CA LYS A 222 -0.22 -5.91 16.05
C LYS A 222 0.58 -4.62 16.20
N GLU A 223 0.86 -3.92 15.10
CA GLU A 223 1.53 -2.61 15.14
C GLU A 223 0.74 -1.59 15.97
N LEU A 224 -0.58 -1.53 15.78
CA LEU A 224 -1.45 -0.64 16.56
C LEU A 224 -1.45 -0.99 18.04
N THR A 225 -1.53 -2.29 18.36
CA THR A 225 -1.47 -2.78 19.74
C THR A 225 -0.17 -2.36 20.42
N ALA A 226 0.97 -2.64 19.78
CA ALA A 226 2.28 -2.27 20.30
C ALA A 226 2.44 -0.75 20.44
N TYR A 227 1.89 0.03 19.50
CA TYR A 227 1.91 1.49 19.57
C TYR A 227 1.14 2.00 20.79
N LEU A 228 -0.10 1.53 21.01
CA LEU A 228 -0.96 1.92 22.13
C LEU A 228 -0.35 1.56 23.50
N GLU A 229 0.39 0.46 23.58
CA GLU A 229 1.10 0.06 24.80
C GLU A 229 2.30 0.97 25.11
N ARG A 230 2.98 1.49 24.08
CA ARG A 230 4.13 2.38 24.24
C ARG A 230 3.75 3.79 24.67
N ILE A 231 2.61 4.29 24.19
CA ILE A 231 2.11 5.64 24.52
C ILE A 231 1.25 5.67 25.79
N LYS A 232 1.41 4.68 26.67
CA LYS A 232 0.74 4.61 27.97
C LYS A 232 1.07 5.79 28.87
#